data_AF-A0A7W0QS81-F1
#
_entry.id   AF-A0A7W0QS81-F1
#
_cell.length_a   1.000
_cell.length_b   1.000
_cell.length_c   1.000
_cell.angle_alpha   90.00
_cell.angle_beta   90.00
_cell.angle_gamma   90.00
#
_symmetry.space_group_name_H-M   'P 1'
#
loop_
_entity.id
_entity.type
_entity.pdbx_description
1 polymer ?
#
loop_
_entity_poly.entity_id
_entity_poly.type
_entity_poly.pdbx_seq_one_letter_code
_entity_poly.pdbx_strand_id
1 'polypeptide(L)' 'MPARRITITDIARESGASPTTVSLVLRDKPGIGAETRDRVLAAAQSLGYERKSPSSVRSDHEVTTVAILF' A
#
# COMPACT_ATOMS: atom_id res chain seq x y z
N MET A 1 -8.02 9.66 16.65
CA MET A 1 -8.69 8.63 15.83
C MET A 1 -7.61 7.96 14.99
N PRO A 2 -7.23 6.69 15.20
CA PRO A 2 -6.19 6.07 14.39
C PRO A 2 -6.66 6.02 12.92
N ALA A 3 -5.86 6.58 12.01
CA ALA A 3 -6.13 6.51 10.57
C ALA A 3 -6.27 5.04 10.17
N ARG A 4 -7.43 4.67 9.64
CA ARG A 4 -7.72 3.28 9.25
C ARG A 4 -6.75 2.89 8.15
N ARG A 5 -5.74 2.10 8.51
CA ARG A 5 -4.71 1.66 7.57
C ARG A 5 -5.35 0.71 6.58
N ILE A 6 -5.40 1.10 5.31
CA ILE A 6 -5.90 0.26 4.22
C ILE A 6 -5.06 -1.03 4.20
N THR A 7 -5.75 -2.17 4.27
CA THR A 7 -5.08 -3.48 4.26
C THR A 7 -5.21 -4.15 2.89
N ILE A 8 -4.39 -5.18 2.67
CA ILE A 8 -4.41 -6.00 1.45
C ILE A 8 -5.80 -6.64 1.26
N THR A 9 -6.50 -6.93 2.37
CA THR A 9 -7.87 -7.46 2.37
C THR A 9 -8.88 -6.47 1.81
N ASP A 10 -8.71 -5.17 2.11
CA ASP A 10 -9.58 -4.12 1.56
C ASP A 10 -9.39 -4.00 0.04
N ILE A 11 -8.14 -4.05 -0.43
CA ILE A 11 -7.81 -4.04 -1.88
C ILE A 11 -8.36 -5.28 -2.58
N ALA A 12 -8.26 -6.45 -1.95
CA ALA A 12 -8.80 -7.71 -2.47
C ALA A 12 -10.33 -7.60 -2.66
N ARG A 13 -11.02 -7.04 -1.66
CA ARG A 13 -12.46 -6.86 -1.69
C ARG A 13 -12.91 -5.89 -2.79
N GLU A 14 -12.20 -4.78 -2.98
CA GLU A 14 -12.49 -3.81 -4.04
C GLU A 14 -12.16 -4.33 -5.45
N SER A 15 -11.03 -5.02 -5.61
CA SER A 15 -10.60 -5.56 -6.91
C SER A 15 -11.36 -6.82 -7.33
N GLY A 16 -12.14 -7.43 -6.42
CA GLY A 16 -12.75 -8.74 -6.63
C GLY A 16 -11.75 -9.89 -6.72
N ALA A 17 -10.48 -9.64 -6.39
CA ALA A 17 -9.41 -10.64 -6.39
C ALA A 17 -9.23 -11.23 -4.99
N SER A 18 -8.64 -12.43 -4.89
CA SER A 18 -8.30 -12.99 -3.58
C SER A 18 -7.11 -12.24 -2.94
N PRO A 19 -7.02 -12.15 -1.61
CA PRO A 19 -5.88 -11.53 -0.92
C PRO A 19 -4.54 -12.17 -1.30
N THR A 20 -4.54 -13.47 -1.60
CA THR A 20 -3.37 -14.19 -2.14
C THR A 20 -2.96 -13.64 -3.50
N THR A 21 -3.92 -13.40 -4.40
CA THR A 21 -3.72 -12.80 -5.72
C THR A 21 -3.18 -11.38 -5.60
N VAL A 22 -3.75 -10.57 -4.72
CA VAL A 22 -3.24 -9.21 -4.45
C VAL A 22 -1.81 -9.26 -3.91
N SER A 23 -1.50 -10.16 -2.98
CA SER A 23 -0.14 -10.35 -2.46
C SER A 23 0.86 -10.73 -3.55
N LEU A 24 0.46 -11.61 -4.47
CA LEU A 24 1.25 -12.01 -5.63
C LEU A 24 1.45 -10.85 -6.63
N VAL A 25 0.41 -10.04 -6.90
CA VAL A 25 0.49 -8.82 -7.73
C VAL A 25 1.40 -7.78 -7.09
N LEU A 26 1.29 -7.60 -5.76
CA LEU A 26 2.14 -6.71 -4.98
C LEU A 26 3.62 -7.15 -5.01
N ARG A 27 3.86 -8.47 -5.09
CA ARG A 27 5.20 -9.09 -5.20
C ARG A 27 5.72 -9.24 -6.63
N ASP A 28 5.01 -8.73 -7.63
CA ASP A 28 5.39 -8.82 -9.05
C ASP A 28 5.61 -10.26 -9.56
N LYS A 29 4.87 -11.24 -8.99
CA LYS A 29 4.99 -12.64 -9.41
C LYS A 29 4.38 -12.84 -10.81
N PRO A 30 5.13 -13.43 -11.77
CA PRO A 30 4.57 -13.85 -13.06
C PRO A 30 3.58 -15.00 -12.83
N GLY A 31 2.44 -14.98 -13.52
CA GLY A 31 1.35 -15.96 -13.37
C GLY A 31 -0.02 -15.37 -13.05
N ILE A 32 -0.13 -14.04 -12.97
CA ILE A 32 -1.41 -13.34 -12.83
C ILE A 32 -1.74 -12.68 -14.15
N GLY A 33 -2.96 -12.90 -14.64
CA GLY A 33 -3.44 -12.28 -15.88
C GLY A 33 -3.31 -10.75 -15.80
N ALA A 34 -2.88 -10.13 -16.90
CA ALA A 34 -2.69 -8.69 -16.97
C ALA A 34 -3.95 -7.93 -16.54
N GLU A 35 -5.13 -8.46 -16.89
CA GLU A 35 -6.42 -7.89 -16.48
C GLU A 35 -6.62 -7.89 -14.95
N THR A 36 -6.29 -8.99 -14.27
CA THR A 36 -6.39 -9.07 -12.80
C THR A 36 -5.37 -8.13 -12.14
N ARG A 37 -4.16 -8.04 -12.71
CA ARG A 37 -3.13 -7.11 -12.23
C ARG A 37 -3.60 -5.66 -12.33
N ASP A 38 -4.20 -5.29 -13.45
CA ASP A 38 -4.73 -3.95 -13.71
C ASP A 38 -5.87 -3.60 -12.73
N ARG A 39 -6.85 -4.49 -12.55
CA ARG A 39 -7.93 -4.30 -11.55
C ARG A 39 -7.40 -4.11 -10.14
N VAL A 40 -6.41 -4.90 -9.73
CA VAL A 40 -5.78 -4.79 -8.41
C VAL A 40 -5.02 -3.48 -8.26
N LEU A 41 -4.29 -3.04 -9.30
CA LEU A 41 -3.59 -1.76 -9.30
C LEU A 41 -4.55 -0.57 -9.27
N ALA A 42 -5.65 -0.64 -10.02
CA ALA A 42 -6.70 0.38 -10.01
C ALA A 42 -7.37 0.48 -8.63
N ALA A 43 -7.74 -0.65 -8.03
CA ALA A 43 -8.32 -0.69 -6.69
C ALA A 43 -7.33 -0.18 -5.63
N ALA A 44 -6.06 -0.57 -5.71
CA ALA A 44 -5.02 -0.09 -4.80
C ALA A 44 -4.84 1.43 -4.89
N GLN A 45 -4.83 2.00 -6.11
CA GLN A 45 -4.76 3.45 -6.32
C GLN A 45 -6.02 4.17 -5.79
N SER A 46 -7.21 3.63 -6.07
CA SER A 46 -8.47 4.22 -5.62
C SER A 46 -8.60 4.23 -4.10
N LEU A 47 -8.01 3.24 -3.42
CA LEU A 47 -7.97 3.15 -1.96
C LEU A 47 -6.84 3.97 -1.33
N GLY A 48 -5.97 4.59 -2.13
CA GLY A 48 -4.78 5.28 -1.61
C GLY A 48 -3.78 4.31 -0.96
N TYR A 49 -3.78 3.04 -1.37
CA TYR A 49 -2.76 2.09 -0.97
C TYR A 49 -1.46 2.43 -1.68
N GLU A 50 -0.71 3.37 -1.12
CA GLU A 50 0.69 3.56 -1.46
C GLU A 50 1.44 2.32 -0.99
N ARG A 51 1.93 1.52 -1.95
CA ARG A 51 3.07 0.65 -1.67
C ARG A 51 4.10 1.56 -1.05
N LYS A 52 4.44 1.36 0.23
CA LYS A 52 5.73 1.82 0.74
C LYS A 52 6.78 1.06 -0.05
N SER A 53 7.07 1.52 -1.26
CA SER A 53 8.31 1.25 -1.94
C SER A 53 9.40 1.59 -0.92
N PRO A 54 10.36 0.72 -0.60
CA PRO A 54 11.46 1.05 0.29
C PRO A 54 12.43 2.10 -0.31
N SER A 55 11.93 2.99 -1.17
CA SER A 55 12.68 3.97 -1.96
C SER A 55 11.95 5.32 -2.02
N SER A 56 11.48 5.79 -0.88
CA SER A 56 11.24 7.22 -0.65
C SER A 56 12.19 7.68 0.43
N VAL A 57 13.47 7.86 0.05
CA VAL A 57 14.25 8.92 0.64
C VAL A 57 13.48 10.21 0.36
N ARG A 58 13.00 10.83 1.46
CA ARG A 58 12.92 12.27 1.71
C ARG A 58 11.52 12.80 2.07
N SER A 59 11.50 13.30 3.32
CA SER A 59 10.80 14.48 3.83
C SER A 59 9.28 14.44 3.99
N ASP A 60 8.84 14.11 5.21
CA ASP A 60 7.76 14.84 5.91
C ASP A 60 8.00 14.79 7.45
N HIS A 61 8.81 15.72 7.99
CA HIS A 61 8.41 16.81 8.91
C HIS A 61 8.30 16.43 10.40
N GLU A 62 9.23 17.00 11.18
CA GLU A 62 9.08 17.48 12.56
C GLU A 62 8.48 16.52 13.60
N VAL A 63 9.31 15.62 14.12
CA VAL A 63 9.22 15.26 15.54
C VAL A 63 10.01 16.28 16.34
N THR A 64 9.31 17.34 16.76
CA THR A 64 9.75 18.22 17.83
C THR A 64 9.96 17.39 19.09
N THR A 65 11.19 16.96 19.33
CA THR A 65 11.62 16.54 20.66
C THR A 65 12.45 17.66 21.24
N VAL A 66 11.77 18.50 22.01
CA VAL A 66 12.40 19.36 23.01
C VAL A 66 13.04 18.47 24.07
N ALA A 67 14.36 18.53 24.20
CA ALA A 67 15.11 18.09 25.39
C ALA A 67 16.43 18.90 25.39
N ILE A 68 16.35 20.18 25.76
CA ILE A 68 16.72 20.74 27.07
C ILE A 68 18.24 20.75 27.30
N LEU A 69 18.71 21.97 27.55
CA LEU A 69 20.04 22.39 27.98
C LEU A 69 20.71 21.47 29.01
N PHE A 70 22.02 21.31 28.86
CA PHE A 70 22.96 21.43 29.97
C PHE A 70 24.29 22.03 29.47
#